data_AF-A0A2N6BF11-F1
#
_entry.id   AF-A0A2N6BF11-F1
#
_cell.length_a   1.000
_cell.length_b   1.000
_cell.length_c   1.000
_cell.angle_alpha   90.00
_cell.angle_beta   90.00
_cell.angle_gamma   90.00
#
_symmetry.space_group_name_H-M   'P 1'
#
loop_
_entity.id
_entity.type
_entity.pdbx_description
1 polymer ?
#
loop_
_entity_poly.entity_id
_entity_poly.type
_entity_poly.pdbx_seq_one_letter_code
_entity_poly.pdbx_strand_id
1 'polypeptide(L)'
;DPIQAKRMSTYFEVTSLGRRTPGDIRLLLTGRPFRFPGGSILTLGRNEGENKFLLGLKGEGDEFVRVMGAPGPLGVFRAADGMDERALAAAVLLRYCPKAPDVAKVSFGDSPDEEAVVVEVSRPSAEELEMWRA
;
A
#
# COMPACT_ATOMS: atom_id res chain seq x y z
N ASP A 1 -17.93 -11.13 5.86
CA ASP A 1 -17.66 -9.81 6.46
C ASP A 1 -18.11 -8.72 5.48
N PRO A 2 -19.02 -7.81 5.87
CA PRO A 2 -19.54 -6.75 4.98
C PRO A 2 -18.47 -5.79 4.43
N ILE A 3 -17.40 -5.53 5.17
CA ILE A 3 -16.30 -4.66 4.76
C ILE A 3 -15.52 -5.32 3.62
N GLN A 4 -15.23 -6.62 3.76
CA GLN A 4 -14.56 -7.38 2.70
C GLN A 4 -15.39 -7.46 1.41
N ALA A 5 -16.71 -7.67 1.53
CA ALA A 5 -17.61 -7.67 0.38
C ALA A 5 -17.62 -6.33 -0.36
N LYS A 6 -17.66 -5.21 0.38
CA LYS A 6 -17.62 -3.85 -0.19
C LYS A 6 -16.32 -3.59 -0.98
N ARG A 7 -15.17 -4.00 -0.44
CA ARG A 7 -13.86 -3.87 -1.11
C ARG A 7 -13.85 -4.60 -2.45
N MET A 8 -14.35 -5.83 -2.46
CA MET A 8 -14.42 -6.65 -3.66
C MET A 8 -15.39 -6.05 -4.69
N SER A 9 -16.60 -5.66 -4.29
CA SER A 9 -17.59 -5.04 -5.20
C SER A 9 -17.00 -3.81 -5.87
N THR A 10 -16.42 -2.90 -5.08
CA THR A 10 -15.79 -1.68 -5.60
C THR A 10 -14.68 -2.01 -6.60
N TYR A 11 -13.81 -2.98 -6.29
CA TYR A 11 -12.76 -3.41 -7.21
C TYR A 11 -13.30 -3.96 -8.53
N PHE A 12 -14.35 -4.80 -8.49
CA PHE A 12 -14.99 -5.34 -9.69
C PHE A 12 -15.78 -4.30 -10.48
N GLU A 13 -16.25 -3.22 -9.85
CA GLU A 13 -16.95 -2.13 -10.52
C GLU A 13 -15.99 -1.23 -11.30
N VAL A 14 -14.87 -0.82 -10.68
CA VAL A 14 -14.00 0.21 -11.26
C VAL A 14 -12.77 -0.32 -12.00
N THR A 15 -12.40 -1.59 -11.82
CA THR A 15 -11.23 -2.19 -12.47
C THR A 15 -11.66 -2.95 -13.72
N SER A 16 -11.09 -2.65 -14.89
CA SER A 16 -11.39 -3.35 -16.14
C SER A 16 -11.05 -4.84 -16.07
N LEU A 17 -11.82 -5.70 -16.73
CA LEU A 17 -11.67 -7.16 -16.64
C LEU A 17 -10.25 -7.65 -16.96
N GLY A 18 -9.60 -7.08 -17.98
CA GLY A 18 -8.25 -7.46 -18.41
C GLY A 18 -7.13 -7.12 -17.42
N ARG A 19 -7.39 -6.23 -16.45
CA ARG A 19 -6.44 -5.86 -15.40
C ARG A 19 -6.63 -6.68 -14.12
N ARG A 20 -7.73 -7.43 -14.00
CA ARG A 20 -8.08 -8.08 -12.73
C ARG A 20 -7.17 -9.27 -12.44
N THR A 21 -6.64 -9.35 -11.23
CA THR A 21 -5.81 -10.50 -10.81
C THR A 21 -6.29 -11.08 -9.48
N PRO A 22 -6.13 -12.40 -9.26
CA PRO A 22 -6.35 -13.00 -7.94
C PRO A 22 -5.45 -12.40 -6.85
N GLY A 23 -4.27 -11.89 -7.22
CA GLY A 23 -3.35 -11.20 -6.30
C GLY A 23 -3.95 -9.92 -5.72
N ASP A 24 -4.67 -9.14 -6.53
CA ASP A 24 -5.32 -7.91 -6.07
C ASP A 24 -6.35 -8.22 -4.98
N ILE A 25 -7.14 -9.27 -5.19
CA ILE A 25 -8.14 -9.70 -4.20
C ILE A 25 -7.46 -10.11 -2.90
N ARG A 26 -6.34 -10.85 -2.95
CA ARG A 26 -5.60 -11.24 -1.75
C ARG A 26 -5.06 -10.04 -0.98
N LEU A 27 -4.53 -9.03 -1.69
CA LEU A 27 -4.09 -7.78 -1.08
C LEU A 27 -5.27 -7.03 -0.43
N LEU A 28 -6.39 -6.86 -1.16
CA LEU A 28 -7.58 -6.15 -0.67
C LEU A 28 -8.26 -6.83 0.55
N LEU A 29 -8.10 -8.13 0.70
CA LEU A 29 -8.63 -8.88 1.85
C LEU A 29 -7.70 -8.89 3.06
N THR A 30 -6.45 -8.47 2.90
CA THR A 30 -5.41 -8.47 3.93
C THR A 30 -5.23 -7.06 4.51
N GLY A 31 -4.89 -6.96 5.80
CA GLY A 31 -4.43 -5.72 6.43
C GLY A 31 -5.22 -4.45 6.12
N ARG A 32 -4.51 -3.36 5.84
CA ARG A 32 -5.09 -2.05 5.53
C ARG A 32 -4.87 -1.74 4.06
N PRO A 33 -5.79 -2.14 3.18
CA PRO A 33 -5.70 -1.82 1.77
C PRO A 33 -6.13 -0.38 1.49
N PHE A 34 -5.46 0.21 0.52
CA PHE A 34 -5.72 1.51 -0.07
C PHE A 34 -5.71 1.35 -1.58
N ARG A 35 -6.57 2.11 -2.26
CA ARG A 35 -6.61 2.18 -3.72
C ARG A 35 -6.48 3.63 -4.13
N PHE A 36 -5.55 3.87 -5.05
CA PHE A 36 -5.25 5.21 -5.54
C PHE A 36 -5.96 5.50 -6.87
N PRO A 37 -6.10 6.78 -7.27
CA PRO A 37 -6.87 7.17 -8.46
C PRO A 37 -6.43 6.49 -9.76
N GLY A 38 -5.13 6.22 -9.92
CA GLY A 38 -4.56 5.49 -11.07
C GLY A 38 -4.82 3.99 -11.02
N GLY A 39 -5.38 3.47 -9.93
CA GLY A 39 -5.72 2.06 -9.75
C GLY A 39 -4.64 1.24 -9.05
N SER A 40 -3.56 1.89 -8.58
CA SER A 40 -2.54 1.21 -7.77
C SER A 40 -3.13 0.77 -6.44
N ILE A 41 -2.58 -0.30 -5.87
CA ILE A 41 -3.02 -0.86 -4.59
C ILE A 41 -1.85 -0.78 -3.61
N LEU A 42 -2.10 -0.26 -2.41
CA LEU A 42 -1.19 -0.39 -1.28
C LEU A 42 -1.88 -1.20 -0.20
N THR A 43 -1.21 -2.18 0.38
CA THR A 43 -1.72 -2.88 1.57
C THR A 43 -0.69 -2.86 2.68
N LEU A 44 -1.07 -2.33 3.85
CA LEU A 44 -0.21 -2.27 5.03
C LEU A 44 -0.60 -3.34 6.05
N GLY A 45 0.38 -3.97 6.68
CA GLY A 45 0.12 -4.90 7.78
C GLY A 45 -0.34 -4.17 9.05
N ARG A 46 -1.25 -4.78 9.81
CA ARG A 46 -1.73 -4.24 11.10
C ARG A 46 -0.87 -4.70 12.27
N ASN A 47 -0.13 -5.78 12.11
CA ASN A 47 0.72 -6.41 13.12
C ASN A 47 1.78 -7.30 12.45
N GLU A 48 2.69 -7.87 13.23
CA GLU A 48 3.77 -8.74 12.70
C GLU A 48 3.26 -9.98 11.95
N GLY A 49 2.13 -10.55 12.38
CA GLY A 49 1.53 -11.70 11.70
C GLY A 49 1.05 -11.35 10.30
N GLU A 50 0.38 -10.21 10.14
CA GLU A 50 -0.02 -9.71 8.82
C GLU A 50 1.17 -9.26 7.97
N ASN A 51 2.22 -8.67 8.58
CA ASN A 51 3.46 -8.37 7.85
C ASN A 51 4.06 -9.65 7.24
N LYS A 52 4.14 -10.74 8.02
CA LYS A 52 4.61 -12.04 7.52
C LYS A 52 3.74 -12.59 6.40
N PHE A 53 2.43 -12.40 6.48
CA PHE A 53 1.52 -12.82 5.41
C PHE A 53 1.74 -11.99 4.13
N LEU A 54 1.93 -10.68 4.26
CA LEU A 54 2.20 -9.78 3.14
C LEU A 54 3.50 -10.13 2.40
N LEU A 55 4.54 -10.59 3.10
CA LEU A 55 5.77 -11.09 2.46
C LEU A 55 5.48 -12.16 1.41
N GLY A 56 4.53 -13.06 1.68
CA GLY A 56 4.13 -14.13 0.77
C GLY A 56 3.10 -13.72 -0.28
N LEU A 57 2.52 -12.52 -0.18
CA LEU A 57 1.54 -12.00 -1.15
C LEU A 57 2.17 -11.17 -2.26
N LYS A 58 3.42 -10.71 -2.10
CA LYS A 58 4.14 -9.98 -3.14
C LYS A 58 4.16 -10.80 -4.44
N GLY A 59 3.64 -10.21 -5.51
CA GLY A 59 3.75 -10.71 -6.87
C GLY A 59 4.95 -10.14 -7.62
N GLU A 60 5.10 -10.57 -8.86
CA GLU A 60 6.03 -9.94 -9.80
C GLU A 60 5.63 -8.48 -10.06
N GLY A 61 6.59 -7.56 -10.03
CA GLY A 61 6.37 -6.12 -10.20
C GLY A 61 5.81 -5.37 -8.99
N ASP A 62 5.40 -6.08 -7.92
CA ASP A 62 5.06 -5.44 -6.65
C ASP A 62 6.32 -5.01 -5.90
N GLU A 63 6.22 -3.97 -5.07
CA GLU A 63 7.31 -3.47 -4.25
C GLU A 63 6.94 -3.55 -2.77
N PHE A 64 7.90 -3.90 -1.92
CA PHE A 64 7.79 -3.61 -0.49
C PHE A 64 7.97 -2.13 -0.25
N VAL A 65 7.23 -1.59 0.72
CA VAL A 65 7.32 -0.18 1.10
C VAL A 65 7.47 -0.04 2.62
N ARG A 66 8.40 0.83 3.04
CA ARG A 66 8.70 1.11 4.46
C ARG A 66 9.19 2.55 4.68
N VAL A 67 8.94 3.12 5.85
CA VAL A 67 9.62 4.35 6.28
C VAL A 67 11.05 4.04 6.68
N MET A 68 11.98 4.88 6.25
CA MET A 68 13.39 4.78 6.62
C MET A 68 13.62 5.42 8.00
N GLY A 69 14.44 4.76 8.84
CA GLY A 69 14.89 5.32 10.12
C GLY A 69 13.83 5.41 11.23
N ALA A 70 12.62 4.89 11.02
CA ALA A 70 11.60 4.81 12.06
C ALA A 70 10.78 3.52 11.94
N PRO A 71 10.29 2.96 13.07
CA PRO A 71 9.45 1.78 13.04
C PRO A 71 8.06 2.09 12.46
N GLY A 72 7.51 1.12 11.74
CA GLY A 72 6.23 1.23 11.05
C GLY A 72 5.76 -0.10 10.47
N PRO A 73 4.57 -0.14 9.87
CA PRO A 73 4.09 -1.32 9.17
C PRO A 73 4.94 -1.61 7.92
N LEU A 74 5.00 -2.88 7.53
CA LEU A 74 5.42 -3.26 6.19
C LEU A 74 4.22 -3.07 5.25
N GLY A 75 4.47 -2.51 4.06
CA GLY A 75 3.49 -2.46 2.99
C GLY A 75 3.91 -3.25 1.76
N VAL A 76 2.92 -3.67 0.97
CA VAL A 76 3.10 -4.11 -0.43
C VAL A 76 2.38 -3.10 -1.32
N PHE A 77 3.12 -2.50 -2.24
CA PHE A 77 2.65 -1.58 -3.25
C PHE A 77 2.62 -2.28 -4.61
N ARG A 78 1.46 -2.26 -5.25
CA ARG A 78 1.23 -2.75 -6.61
C ARG A 78 0.91 -1.55 -7.49
N ALA A 79 1.85 -1.22 -8.36
CA ALA A 79 1.67 -0.12 -9.30
C ALA A 79 0.57 -0.41 -10.31
N ALA A 80 -0.10 0.64 -10.77
CA ALA A 80 -0.90 0.60 -11.97
C ALA A 80 -0.08 0.92 -13.21
N ASP A 81 -0.44 0.29 -14.33
CA ASP A 81 0.13 0.64 -15.63
C ASP A 81 0.08 2.16 -15.89
N GLY A 82 1.25 2.74 -16.15
CA GLY A 82 1.37 4.11 -16.65
C GLY A 82 1.19 5.23 -15.61
N MET A 83 1.04 4.94 -14.31
CA MET A 83 1.04 5.97 -13.26
C MET A 83 1.96 5.59 -12.09
N ASP A 84 2.94 6.45 -11.80
CA ASP A 84 3.72 6.35 -10.56
C ASP A 84 2.96 7.01 -9.41
N GLU A 85 2.34 6.19 -8.57
CA GLU A 85 1.61 6.63 -7.37
C GLU A 85 2.40 6.38 -6.07
N ARG A 86 3.73 6.18 -6.16
CA ARG A 86 4.58 5.93 -4.98
C ARG A 86 4.51 7.07 -3.96
N ALA A 87 4.39 8.32 -4.39
CA ALA A 87 4.24 9.45 -3.46
C ALA A 87 2.97 9.34 -2.60
N LEU A 88 1.84 8.93 -3.21
CA LEU A 88 0.59 8.71 -2.47
C LEU A 88 0.74 7.53 -1.50
N ALA A 89 1.32 6.42 -1.98
CA ALA A 89 1.57 5.24 -1.15
C ALA A 89 2.49 5.54 0.04
N ALA A 90 3.55 6.31 -0.19
CA ALA A 90 4.48 6.73 0.84
C ALA A 90 3.81 7.61 1.90
N ALA A 91 3.00 8.59 1.47
CA ALA A 91 2.27 9.46 2.40
C ALA A 91 1.30 8.66 3.29
N VAL A 92 0.55 7.72 2.70
CA VAL A 92 -0.33 6.81 3.44
C VAL A 92 0.44 5.98 4.45
N LEU A 93 1.57 5.38 4.05
CA LEU A 93 2.38 4.58 4.97
C LEU A 93 2.93 5.43 6.13
N LEU A 94 3.44 6.62 5.85
CA LEU A 94 4.00 7.54 6.86
C LEU A 94 2.96 7.90 7.94
N ARG A 95 1.68 7.98 7.59
CA ARG A 95 0.60 8.22 8.57
C ARG A 95 0.48 7.12 9.62
N TYR A 96 0.91 5.90 9.30
CA TYR A 96 0.93 4.76 10.22
C TYR A 96 2.25 4.57 10.96
N CYS A 97 3.19 5.52 10.83
CA CYS A 97 4.48 5.52 11.51
C CYS A 97 4.50 6.65 12.56
N PRO A 98 3.91 6.47 13.76
CA PRO A 98 3.76 7.54 14.74
C PRO A 98 5.09 8.07 15.31
N LYS A 99 6.16 7.25 15.23
CA LYS A 99 7.52 7.64 15.68
C LYS A 99 8.35 8.28 14.57
N ALA A 100 7.84 8.35 13.35
CA ALA A 100 8.51 9.05 12.26
C ALA A 100 8.27 10.57 12.35
N PRO A 101 9.20 11.40 11.84
CA PRO A 101 8.96 12.82 11.64
C PRO A 101 7.80 13.08 10.68
N ASP A 102 7.28 14.33 10.67
CA ASP A 102 6.20 14.72 9.76
C ASP A 102 6.63 14.78 8.29
N VAL A 103 7.93 14.89 8.01
CA VAL A 103 8.52 14.69 6.67
C VAL A 103 9.54 13.57 6.79
N ALA A 104 9.37 12.52 5.99
CA ALA A 104 10.21 11.33 6.06
C ALA A 104 10.48 10.73 4.68
N LYS A 105 11.58 9.97 4.61
CA LYS A 105 11.92 9.16 3.45
C LYS A 105 11.26 7.79 3.55
N VAL A 106 10.66 7.36 2.45
CA VAL A 106 10.01 6.07 2.29
C VAL A 106 10.71 5.33 1.16
N SER A 107 11.15 4.10 1.42
CA SER A 107 11.79 3.26 0.41
C SER A 107 10.80 2.27 -0.20
N PHE A 108 10.94 2.05 -1.49
CA PHE A 108 10.30 0.99 -2.26
C PHE A 108 11.39 0.05 -2.79
N GLY A 109 11.19 -1.26 -2.69
CA GLY A 109 12.20 -2.24 -3.11
C GLY A 109 11.66 -3.66 -3.26
N ASP A 110 12.45 -4.55 -3.87
CA ASP A 110 12.05 -5.94 -4.11
C ASP A 110 12.16 -6.81 -2.85
N SER A 111 12.97 -6.40 -1.89
CA SER A 111 13.00 -6.99 -0.55
C SER A 111 12.71 -5.96 0.53
N PRO A 112 12.20 -6.38 1.71
CA PRO A 112 11.91 -5.46 2.81
C PRO A 112 13.16 -4.74 3.34
N ASP A 113 14.34 -5.31 3.11
CA ASP A 113 15.62 -4.80 3.60
C ASP A 113 16.35 -3.93 2.58
N GLU A 114 15.92 -3.96 1.32
CA GLU A 114 16.49 -3.21 0.22
C GLU A 114 15.94 -1.78 0.18
N GLU A 115 16.84 -0.83 -0.02
CA GLU A 115 16.51 0.56 -0.31
C GLU A 115 16.78 0.79 -1.80
N ALA A 116 15.73 0.82 -2.63
CA ALA A 116 15.86 1.12 -4.05
C ALA A 116 15.31 2.51 -4.37
N VAL A 117 14.02 2.62 -4.65
CA VAL A 117 13.39 3.92 -4.96
C VAL A 117 13.03 4.61 -3.65
N VAL A 118 13.56 5.81 -3.41
CA VAL A 118 13.29 6.58 -2.20
C VAL A 118 12.48 7.82 -2.54
N VAL A 119 11.37 8.00 -1.84
CA VAL A 119 10.49 9.17 -1.97
C VAL A 119 10.43 9.88 -0.63
N GLU A 120 10.62 11.20 -0.64
CA GLU A 120 10.40 12.05 0.53
C GLU A 120 8.98 12.61 0.48
N VAL A 121 8.23 12.45 1.57
CA VAL A 121 6.83 12.86 1.66
C VAL A 121 6.54 13.50 3.02
N SER A 122 5.53 14.36 3.05
CA SER A 122 4.91 14.83 4.27
C SER A 122 3.79 13.89 4.74
N ARG A 123 3.57 13.86 6.05
CA ARG A 123 2.47 13.11 6.67
C ARG A 123 1.14 13.74 6.23
N PRO A 124 0.24 12.96 5.63
CA PRO A 124 -1.06 13.49 5.21
C PRO A 124 -1.96 13.75 6.42
N SER A 125 -2.93 14.63 6.22
CA SER A 125 -4.08 14.81 7.10
C SER A 125 -4.93 13.53 7.16
N ALA A 126 -5.85 13.47 8.13
CA ALA A 126 -6.79 12.35 8.21
C ALA A 126 -7.78 12.35 7.04
N GLU A 127 -8.16 13.53 6.53
CA GLU A 127 -9.10 13.67 5.42
C GLU A 127 -8.51 13.14 4.11
N GLU A 128 -7.26 13.50 3.81
CA GLU A 128 -6.54 12.97 2.64
C GLU A 128 -6.41 11.44 2.68
N LEU A 129 -6.18 10.86 3.87
CA LEU A 129 -6.07 9.42 4.05
C LEU A 129 -7.37 8.67 3.71
N GLU A 130 -8.52 9.22 4.15
CA GLU A 130 -9.83 8.57 3.94
C GLU A 130 -10.23 8.54 2.46
N MET A 131 -9.71 9.46 1.64
CA MET A 131 -9.98 9.48 0.19
C MET A 131 -9.52 8.22 -0.54
N TRP A 132 -8.50 7.52 -0.03
CA TRP A 132 -7.88 6.37 -0.68
C TRP A 132 -8.18 5.04 0.02
N ARG A 133 -9.00 5.06 1.07
CA ARG A 133 -9.30 3.87 1.85
C ARG A 133 -10.22 2.93 1.06
N ALA A 134 -9.81 1.66 0.91
CA ALA A 134 -10.55 0.66 0.14
C ALA A 134 -11.71 0.00 0.92
#